data_AF-A0A2T1F5Q9-F1
#
_entry.id   AF-A0A2T1F5Q9-F1
#
_cell.length_a   1.000
_cell.length_b   1.000
_cell.length_c   1.000
_cell.angle_alpha   90.00
_cell.angle_beta   90.00
_cell.angle_gamma   90.00
#
_symmetry.space_group_name_H-M   'P 1'
#
loop_
_entity.id
_entity.type
_entity.pdbx_description
1 polymer ?
#
loop_
_entity_poly.entity_id
_entity_poly.type
_entity_poly.pdbx_seq_one_letter_code
_entity_poly.pdbx_strand_id
1 'polypeptide(L)'
;MIPIQLTLKNFLSYREAALDFRGLHTACICGPNGAGKSSLLEAIAWSLWGCCRSDTEDDIIHIGEIDVRVDFTFSTGGQIYRVIRNRRRGQSGSLEFQVATNPPFPPLGKGGEG
;
A
#
# COMPACT_ATOMS: atom_id res chain seq x y z
N MET A 1 16.20 3.07 -1.22
CA MET A 1 14.95 2.28 -1.23
C MET A 1 14.57 2.00 -2.69
N ILE A 2 14.36 0.73 -3.05
CA ILE A 2 13.97 0.29 -4.40
C ILE A 2 12.62 -0.43 -4.29
N PRO A 3 11.53 0.04 -4.94
CA PRO A 3 10.24 -0.63 -4.89
C PRO A 3 10.28 -1.99 -5.59
N ILE A 4 9.54 -2.96 -5.06
CA ILE A 4 9.42 -4.32 -5.63
C ILE A 4 7.97 -4.59 -6.01
N GLN A 5 7.04 -4.40 -5.08
CA GLN A 5 5.62 -4.67 -5.32
C GLN A 5 4.76 -3.69 -4.54
N LEU A 6 3.63 -3.26 -5.14
CA LEU A 6 2.59 -2.49 -4.48
C LEU A 6 1.23 -3.13 -4.78
N THR A 7 0.46 -3.42 -3.74
CA THR A 7 -0.93 -3.86 -3.85
C THR A 7 -1.82 -2.87 -3.09
N LEU A 8 -2.87 -2.41 -3.75
CA LEU A 8 -3.85 -1.46 -3.23
C LEU A 8 -5.21 -2.13 -3.16
N LYS A 9 -5.92 -1.91 -2.05
CA LYS A 9 -7.34 -2.19 -1.91
C LYS A 9 -8.02 -0.96 -1.33
N ASN A 10 -9.04 -0.46 -2.02
CA ASN A 10 -9.91 0.63 -1.57
C ASN A 10 -9.16 1.90 -1.14
N PHE A 11 -8.10 2.28 -1.86
CA PHE A 11 -7.27 3.45 -1.58
C PHE A 11 -7.57 4.59 -2.55
N LEU A 12 -8.15 5.69 -2.06
CA LEU A 12 -8.54 6.87 -2.86
C LEU A 12 -9.29 6.46 -4.13
N SER A 13 -8.76 6.74 -5.33
CA SER A 13 -9.39 6.37 -6.61
C SER A 13 -9.27 4.88 -6.97
N TYR A 14 -8.44 4.11 -6.27
CA TYR A 14 -8.18 2.70 -6.56
C TYR A 14 -9.07 1.78 -5.72
N ARG A 15 -9.93 0.99 -6.37
CA ARG A 15 -10.64 -0.13 -5.74
C ARG A 15 -9.71 -1.31 -5.52
N GLU A 16 -8.98 -1.69 -6.56
CA GLU A 16 -7.96 -2.72 -6.52
C GLU A 16 -6.88 -2.39 -7.56
N ALA A 17 -5.61 -2.55 -7.19
CA ALA A 17 -4.49 -2.45 -8.12
C ALA A 17 -3.30 -3.26 -7.61
N ALA A 18 -2.55 -3.88 -8.52
CA ALA A 18 -1.30 -4.56 -8.21
C ALA A 18 -0.23 -4.13 -9.23
N LEU A 19 0.91 -3.66 -8.73
CA LEU A 19 2.04 -3.23 -9.54
C LEU A 19 3.28 -4.02 -9.13
N ASP A 20 3.92 -4.63 -10.13
CA ASP A 20 5.25 -5.23 -10.01
C ASP A 20 6.28 -4.27 -10.59
N PHE A 21 7.23 -3.86 -9.76
CA PHE A 21 8.29 -2.93 -10.15
C PHE A 21 9.57 -3.63 -10.58
N ARG A 22 9.65 -4.96 -10.50
CA ARG A 22 10.85 -5.72 -10.86
C ARG A 22 11.22 -5.49 -12.32
N GLY A 23 12.48 -5.14 -12.56
CA GLY A 23 13.00 -4.84 -13.89
C GLY A 23 12.69 -3.42 -14.40
N LEU A 24 11.91 -2.61 -13.67
CA LEU A 24 11.70 -1.21 -14.04
C LEU A 24 12.85 -0.33 -13.54
N HIS A 25 13.61 0.23 -14.47
CA HIS A 25 14.62 1.26 -14.16
C HIS A 25 14.02 2.67 -14.15
N THR A 26 13.02 2.91 -15.00
CA THR A 26 12.31 4.20 -15.12
C THR A 26 10.89 3.92 -15.60
N ALA A 27 9.92 4.63 -15.03
CA ALA A 27 8.51 4.49 -15.39
C ALA A 27 7.84 5.88 -15.52
N CYS A 28 6.98 6.07 -16.52
CA CYS A 28 6.02 7.19 -16.53
C CYS A 28 4.70 6.74 -15.90
N ILE A 29 4.16 7.55 -15.00
CA ILE A 29 2.74 7.48 -14.62
C ILE A 29 2.02 8.59 -15.38
N CYS A 30 1.29 8.19 -16.42
CA CYS A 30 0.70 9.07 -17.42
C CYS A 30 -0.84 8.88 -17.45
N GLY A 31 -1.62 9.94 -17.64
CA GLY A 31 -3.10 9.85 -17.70
C GLY A 31 -3.84 11.15 -17.32
N PRO A 32 -5.17 11.23 -17.51
CA PRO A 32 -5.98 12.42 -17.23
C PRO A 32 -5.91 12.88 -15.76
N ASN A 33 -6.28 14.14 -15.50
CA ASN A 33 -6.46 14.63 -14.14
C ASN A 33 -7.58 13.81 -13.44
N GLY A 34 -7.37 13.51 -12.16
CA GLY A 34 -8.28 12.62 -11.40
C GLY A 34 -8.09 11.12 -11.65
N ALA A 35 -7.25 10.68 -12.59
CA ALA A 35 -7.03 9.26 -12.88
C ALA A 35 -6.26 8.46 -11.80
N GLY A 36 -5.94 9.07 -10.64
CA GLY A 36 -5.25 8.39 -9.54
C GLY A 36 -3.72 8.43 -9.57
N LYS A 37 -3.09 9.15 -10.51
CA LYS A 37 -1.62 9.23 -10.63
C LYS A 37 -0.93 9.64 -9.33
N SER A 38 -1.41 10.70 -8.68
CA SER A 38 -0.89 11.15 -7.38
C SER A 38 -1.24 10.17 -6.27
N SER A 39 -2.46 9.62 -6.29
CA SER A 39 -2.93 8.62 -5.32
C SER A 39 -2.05 7.36 -5.29
N LEU A 40 -1.48 6.96 -6.42
CA LEU A 40 -0.54 5.85 -6.48
C LEU A 40 0.74 6.11 -5.67
N LEU A 41 1.28 7.33 -5.77
CA LEU A 41 2.45 7.75 -5.00
C LEU A 41 2.11 7.99 -3.52
N GLU A 42 0.93 8.53 -3.26
CA GLU A 42 0.39 8.70 -1.91
C GLU A 42 0.20 7.36 -1.20
N ALA A 43 -0.18 6.30 -1.90
CA ALA A 43 -0.30 4.97 -1.30
C ALA A 43 1.04 4.47 -0.73
N ILE A 44 2.13 4.68 -1.46
CA ILE A 44 3.48 4.33 -0.98
C ILE A 44 3.81 5.16 0.26
N ALA A 45 3.63 6.48 0.20
CA ALA A 45 3.91 7.36 1.33
C ALA A 45 3.05 7.02 2.56
N TRP A 46 1.76 6.78 2.36
CA TRP A 46 0.83 6.42 3.41
C TRP A 46 1.18 5.07 4.04
N SER A 47 1.56 4.06 3.25
CA SER A 47 1.99 2.77 3.82
C SER A 47 3.15 2.94 4.80
N LEU A 48 4.16 3.74 4.43
CA LEU A 48 5.39 3.91 5.20
C LEU A 48 5.18 4.80 6.42
N TRP A 49 4.52 5.95 6.26
CA TRP A 49 4.47 6.99 7.28
C TRP A 49 3.08 7.23 7.87
N GLY A 50 2.02 6.74 7.24
CA GLY A 50 0.64 7.02 7.64
C GLY A 50 0.17 8.43 7.28
N CYS A 51 1.01 9.24 6.65
CA CYS A 51 0.67 10.58 6.20
C CYS A 51 0.01 10.53 4.82
N CYS A 52 -1.15 11.16 4.67
CA CYS A 52 -1.80 11.43 3.40
C CYS A 52 -2.28 12.89 3.39
N ARG A 53 -2.55 13.45 2.22
CA ARG A 53 -3.04 14.84 2.07
C ARG A 53 -4.50 15.03 2.51
N SER A 54 -5.20 13.97 2.88
CA SER A 54 -6.62 14.05 3.19
C SER A 54 -6.88 14.71 4.54
N ASP A 55 -8.02 15.41 4.63
CA ASP A 55 -8.39 16.20 5.81
C ASP A 55 -8.68 15.31 7.04
N THR A 56 -9.27 14.14 6.81
CA THR A 56 -9.47 13.12 7.84
C THR A 56 -8.73 11.83 7.51
N GLU A 57 -8.42 11.04 8.54
CA GLU A 57 -7.78 9.72 8.38
C GLU A 57 -8.64 8.72 7.59
N ASP A 58 -9.96 8.95 7.51
CA ASP A 58 -10.92 8.06 6.83
C ASP A 58 -11.10 8.42 5.34
N ASP A 59 -10.68 9.60 4.90
CA ASP A 59 -10.84 10.08 3.53
C ASP A 59 -9.92 9.37 2.52
N ILE A 60 -8.91 8.66 3.01
CA ILE A 60 -8.08 7.77 2.19
C ILE A 60 -8.84 6.54 1.68
N ILE A 61 -9.96 6.18 2.32
CA ILE A 61 -10.76 5.01 1.98
C ILE A 61 -11.63 5.37 0.77
N HIS A 62 -11.59 4.53 -0.26
CA HIS A 62 -12.40 4.69 -1.48
C HIS A 62 -13.88 4.95 -1.12
N ILE A 63 -14.52 5.83 -1.90
CA ILE A 63 -15.91 6.21 -1.67
C ILE A 63 -16.81 4.97 -1.78
N GLY A 64 -17.66 4.77 -0.76
CA GLY A 64 -18.54 3.61 -0.65
C GLY A 64 -17.92 2.39 0.02
N GLU A 65 -16.62 2.41 0.33
CA GLU A 65 -15.92 1.33 1.01
C GLU A 65 -15.72 1.63 2.50
N ILE A 66 -15.51 0.56 3.28
CA ILE A 66 -15.36 0.63 4.75
C ILE A 66 -13.93 0.41 5.23
N ASP A 67 -13.10 -0.24 4.43
CA ASP A 67 -11.70 -0.58 4.73
C ASP A 67 -10.77 -0.14 3.61
N VAL A 68 -9.51 0.08 3.95
CA VAL A 68 -8.40 0.32 3.01
C VAL A 68 -7.21 -0.55 3.41
N ARG A 69 -6.46 -1.02 2.42
CA ARG A 69 -5.22 -1.74 2.62
C ARG A 69 -4.19 -1.36 1.55
N VAL A 70 -2.98 -1.07 2.00
CA VAL A 70 -1.80 -0.92 1.13
C VAL A 70 -0.75 -1.90 1.61
N ASP A 71 -0.29 -2.73 0.68
CA ASP A 71 0.83 -3.65 0.85
C ASP A 71 1.97 -3.21 -0.06
N PHE A 72 3.08 -2.81 0.55
CA PHE A 72 4.22 -2.28 -0.15
C PHE A 72 5.50 -3.03 0.22
N THR A 73 6.12 -3.65 -0.79
CA THR A 73 7.38 -4.37 -0.68
C THR A 73 8.49 -3.59 -1.36
N PHE A 74 9.63 -3.43 -0.67
CA PHE A 74 10.79 -2.70 -1.17
C PHE A 74 12.10 -3.30 -0.65
N SER A 75 13.20 -3.00 -1.34
CA SER A 75 14.55 -3.32 -0.89
C SER A 75 15.31 -2.08 -0.43
N THR A 76 16.12 -2.22 0.62
CA THR A 76 17.12 -1.23 1.02
C THR A 76 18.27 -1.93 1.75
N GLY A 77 19.51 -1.52 1.47
CA GLY A 77 20.70 -2.12 2.11
C GLY A 77 20.85 -3.63 1.86
N GLY A 78 20.38 -4.17 0.74
CA GLY A 78 20.41 -5.61 0.43
C GLY A 78 19.35 -6.45 1.15
N GLN A 79 18.55 -5.84 2.03
CA GLN A 79 17.43 -6.49 2.72
C GLN A 79 16.11 -6.14 2.03
N ILE A 80 15.17 -7.08 2.02
CA ILE A 80 13.80 -6.86 1.55
C ILE A 80 12.88 -6.66 2.76
N TYR A 81 11.98 -5.69 2.65
CA TYR A 81 10.99 -5.35 3.65
C TYR A 81 9.60 -5.31 3.02
N ARG A 82 8.59 -5.55 3.84
CA ARG A 82 7.19 -5.42 3.47
C ARG A 82 6.43 -4.66 4.54
N VAL A 83 5.67 -3.66 4.13
CA VAL A 83 4.79 -2.88 4.98
C VAL A 83 3.36 -3.12 4.55
N ILE A 84 2.54 -3.61 5.49
CA ILE A 84 1.11 -3.76 5.27
C ILE A 84 0.43 -2.79 6.22
N ARG A 85 -0.19 -1.75 5.67
CA ARG A 85 -0.99 -0.80 6.45
C ARG A 85 -2.44 -0.96 6.06
N ASN A 86 -3.31 -1.07 7.06
CA ASN A 86 -4.75 -1.15 6.87
C ASN A 86 -5.48 -0.23 7.85
N ARG A 87 -6.71 0.13 7.48
CA ARG A 87 -7.61 0.93 8.31
C ARG A 87 -9.05 0.58 7.96
N ARG A 88 -9.95 0.69 8.95
CA ARG A 88 -11.39 0.64 8.77
C ARG A 88 -12.00 1.94 9.29
N ARG A 89 -13.06 2.46 8.65
CA ARG A 89 -13.74 3.69 9.08
C ARG A 89 -14.15 3.61 10.55
N GLY A 90 -13.88 4.68 11.30
CA GLY A 90 -14.15 4.75 12.73
C GLY A 90 -13.32 3.81 13.61
N GLN A 91 -12.26 3.18 13.08
CA GLN A 91 -11.34 2.33 13.84
C GLN A 91 -9.90 2.80 13.67
N SER A 92 -9.08 2.52 14.68
CA SER A 92 -7.63 2.71 14.58
C SER A 92 -7.05 1.85 13.46
N GLY A 93 -6.16 2.41 12.66
CA GLY A 93 -5.42 1.65 11.66
C GLY A 93 -4.40 0.70 12.29
N SER A 94 -3.95 -0.28 11.52
CA SER A 94 -2.82 -1.15 11.89
C SER A 94 -1.69 -1.07 10.87
N LEU A 95 -0.47 -1.32 11.34
CA LEU A 95 0.73 -1.44 10.52
C LEU A 95 1.46 -2.71 10.91
N GLU A 96 1.73 -3.55 9.91
CA GLU A 96 2.63 -4.68 10.00
C GLU A 96 3.91 -4.35 9.23
N PHE A 97 5.06 -4.49 9.90
CA PHE A 97 6.38 -4.35 9.30
C PHE A 97 7.07 -5.70 9.30
N GLN A 98 7.35 -6.23 8.11
CA GLN A 98 7.95 -7.54 7.92
C GLN A 98 9.34 -7.40 7.28
N VAL A 99 10.29 -8.17 7.80
CA VAL A 99 11.66 -8.28 7.24
C VAL A 99 11.76 -9.64 6.57
N ALA A 100 12.19 -9.66 5.31
CA ALA A 100 12.29 -10.92 4.59
C ALA A 100 13.36 -11.83 5.21
N THR A 101 12.97 -13.06 5.54
CA THR A 101 13.90 -14.12 5.98
C THR A 101 14.07 -15.13 4.85
N ASN A 102 14.68 -16.28 5.10
CA ASN A 102 14.61 -17.39 4.16
C ASN A 102 13.69 -18.47 4.76
N PRO A 103 12.49 -18.72 4.20
CA PRO A 103 11.88 -18.11 3.00
C PRO A 103 11.35 -16.66 3.21
N PRO A 104 11.18 -15.88 2.12
CA PRO A 104 11.07 -14.42 2.15
C PRO A 104 9.90 -13.85 2.94
N PHE A 105 8.75 -14.54 3.02
CA PHE A 105 7.64 -14.09 3.86
C PHE A 105 6.82 -15.30 4.33
N PRO A 106 6.31 -15.29 5.57
CA PRO A 106 5.28 -16.24 5.96
C PRO A 106 4.09 -16.12 4.99
N PRO A 107 3.44 -17.23 4.60
CA PRO A 107 2.19 -17.16 3.84
C PRO A 107 1.22 -16.27 4.62
N LEU A 108 0.49 -15.40 3.90
CA LEU A 108 -0.60 -14.60 4.48
C LEU A 108 -1.49 -15.54 5.28
N GLY A 109 -1.36 -15.52 6.62
CA GLY A 109 -2.22 -16.28 7.49
C GLY A 109 -3.65 -15.86 7.17
N LYS A 110 -4.52 -16.85 6.95
CA LYS A 110 -5.96 -16.61 6.90
C LYS A 110 -6.32 -15.83 8.16
N GLY A 111 -6.80 -14.60 7.99
CA GLY A 111 -7.36 -13.83 9.10
C GLY A 111 -8.36 -14.71 9.83
N GLY A 112 -8.25 -14.74 11.16
CA GLY A 112 -9.07 -15.58 12.02
C GLY A 112 -10.54 -15.37 11.71
N GLU A 113 -11.22 -16.48 11.40
CA GLU A 113 -12.63 -16.61 11.71
C GLU A 113 -12.73 -16.70 13.24
N GLY A 114 -13.36 -15.70 13.83
CA GLY A 114 -13.77 -15.63 15.22
C GLY A 114 -15.09 -14.89 15.30
#